data_AF-A0A645ICJ5-F1
#
_entry.id   AF-A0A645ICJ5-F1
#
_cell.length_a   1.000
_cell.length_b   1.000
_cell.length_c   1.000
_cell.angle_alpha   90.00
_cell.angle_beta   90.00
_cell.angle_gamma   90.00
#
_symmetry.space_group_name_H-M   'P 1'
#
loop_
_entity.id
_entity.type
_entity.pdbx_description
1 polymer ?
#
loop_
_entity_poly.entity_id
_entity_poly.type
_entity_poly.pdbx_seq_one_letter_code
_entity_poly.pdbx_strand_id
1 'polypeptide(L)'
;MSFFYRFVASAMDLNNFVSPEVGKATPYSAFFIFAFGIFVSNFIINTVVMKKPFVGAPVSYKEYFKGSTKTHFIGVLGGIIWGIGTAFSYIASEKAGPAISYALGQGAPMIAAIWGIFIWKEFKGASKTTNMLLLLMFIFFLSGLASIVLSGQ
;
A
#
# COMPACT_ATOMS: atom_id res chain seq x y z
N MET A 1 -1.90 -4.03 -9.20
CA MET A 1 -3.06 -3.41 -8.53
C MET A 1 -4.27 -3.22 -9.44
N SER A 2 -4.09 -2.96 -10.74
CA SER A 2 -5.20 -2.71 -11.70
C SER A 2 -6.21 -3.85 -11.81
N PHE A 3 -5.77 -5.12 -11.82
CA PHE A 3 -6.69 -6.27 -11.87
C PHE A 3 -7.49 -6.41 -10.55
N PHE A 4 -6.79 -6.42 -9.41
CA PHE A 4 -7.40 -6.58 -8.07
C PHE A 4 -8.38 -5.46 -7.72
N TYR A 5 -7.98 -4.20 -7.90
CA TYR A 5 -8.79 -3.05 -7.49
C TYR A 5 -10.13 -3.00 -8.23
N ARG A 6 -10.18 -3.41 -9.50
CA ARG A 6 -11.43 -3.49 -10.27
C ARG A 6 -12.44 -4.46 -9.63
N PHE A 7 -12.00 -5.62 -9.16
CA PHE A 7 -12.90 -6.59 -8.52
C PHE A 7 -13.38 -6.07 -7.16
N VAL A 8 -12.48 -5.47 -6.39
CA VAL A 8 -12.85 -4.86 -5.10
C VAL A 8 -13.85 -3.72 -5.32
N ALA A 9 -13.60 -2.83 -6.27
CA ALA A 9 -14.53 -1.75 -6.63
C ALA A 9 -15.88 -2.29 -7.12
N SER A 10 -15.91 -3.38 -7.90
CA SER A 10 -17.18 -3.98 -8.35
C SER A 10 -17.99 -4.66 -7.24
N ALA A 11 -17.31 -5.12 -6.19
CA ALA A 11 -17.94 -5.73 -5.02
C ALA A 11 -18.34 -4.70 -3.96
N MET A 12 -18.02 -3.42 -4.14
CA MET A 12 -18.34 -2.33 -3.22
C MET A 12 -19.47 -1.46 -3.76
N ASP A 13 -20.39 -1.07 -2.88
CA ASP A 13 -21.29 0.04 -3.14
C ASP A 13 -20.60 1.33 -2.73
N LEU A 14 -20.11 2.06 -3.74
CA LEU A 14 -19.44 3.34 -3.54
C LEU A 14 -20.42 4.51 -3.39
N ASN A 15 -21.72 4.31 -3.66
CA ASN A 15 -22.70 5.41 -3.72
C ASN A 15 -23.64 5.45 -2.52
N ASN A 16 -23.85 4.31 -1.84
CA ASN A 16 -24.72 4.24 -0.66
C ASN A 16 -24.12 3.41 0.48
N PHE A 17 -23.52 4.09 1.46
CA PHE A 17 -22.91 3.42 2.63
C PHE A 17 -23.91 3.07 3.73
N VAL A 18 -25.12 3.63 3.71
CA VAL A 18 -26.15 3.41 4.75
C VAL A 18 -27.01 2.21 4.40
N SER A 19 -27.29 1.99 3.12
CA SER A 19 -28.05 0.86 2.61
C SER A 19 -27.45 0.41 1.28
N PRO A 20 -26.34 -0.35 1.32
CA PRO A 20 -25.68 -0.81 0.11
C PRO A 20 -26.61 -1.72 -0.70
N GLU A 21 -26.49 -1.70 -2.02
CA GLU A 21 -27.20 -2.59 -2.92
C GLU A 21 -26.99 -4.06 -2.54
N VAL A 22 -28.02 -4.89 -2.70
CA VAL A 22 -27.96 -6.32 -2.36
C VAL A 22 -26.79 -6.99 -3.08
N GLY A 23 -25.89 -7.60 -2.31
CA GLY A 23 -24.69 -8.28 -2.83
C GLY A 23 -23.43 -7.41 -2.89
N LYS A 24 -23.51 -6.11 -2.52
CA LYS A 24 -22.35 -5.22 -2.42
C LYS A 24 -22.00 -4.92 -0.96
N ALA A 25 -20.71 -4.74 -0.70
CA ALA A 25 -20.18 -4.35 0.60
C ALA A 25 -19.97 -2.84 0.68
N THR A 26 -20.08 -2.25 1.88
CA THR A 26 -19.56 -0.90 2.11
C THR A 26 -18.03 -0.90 2.09
N PRO A 27 -17.36 0.25 1.87
CA PRO A 27 -15.90 0.35 1.97
C PRO A 27 -15.33 -0.22 3.28
N TYR A 28 -16.05 -0.02 4.39
CA TYR A 28 -15.68 -0.54 5.71
C TYR A 28 -15.76 -2.07 5.77
N SER A 29 -16.84 -2.65 5.26
CA SER A 29 -17.05 -4.11 5.27
C SER A 29 -16.06 -4.80 4.32
N ALA A 30 -15.84 -4.23 3.13
CA ALA A 30 -14.87 -4.72 2.17
C ALA A 30 -13.44 -4.66 2.74
N PHE A 31 -13.06 -3.56 3.38
CA PHE A 31 -11.77 -3.43 4.04
C PHE A 31 -11.61 -4.43 5.19
N PHE A 32 -12.64 -4.67 6.00
CA PHE A 32 -12.60 -5.67 7.07
C PHE A 32 -12.37 -7.08 6.53
N ILE A 33 -13.14 -7.50 5.51
CA ILE A 33 -12.96 -8.82 4.87
C ILE A 33 -11.56 -8.95 4.29
N PHE A 34 -11.06 -7.89 3.64
CA PHE A 34 -9.71 -7.87 3.08
C PHE A 34 -8.63 -7.98 4.17
N ALA A 35 -8.76 -7.22 5.25
CA ALA A 35 -7.85 -7.27 6.40
C ALA A 35 -7.83 -8.65 7.06
N PHE A 36 -8.99 -9.31 7.18
CA PHE A 36 -9.08 -10.68 7.67
C PHE A 36 -8.38 -11.67 6.73
N GLY A 37 -8.58 -11.52 5.41
CA GLY A 37 -7.87 -12.30 4.40
C GLY A 37 -6.35 -12.13 4.49
N ILE A 38 -5.86 -10.90 4.68
CA ILE A 38 -4.45 -10.62 4.92
C ILE A 38 -3.98 -11.32 6.19
N PHE A 39 -4.72 -11.21 7.29
CA PHE A 39 -4.35 -11.84 8.57
C PHE A 39 -4.22 -13.36 8.43
N VAL A 40 -5.20 -14.04 7.84
CA VAL A 40 -5.18 -15.50 7.65
C VAL A 40 -4.08 -15.91 6.68
N SER A 41 -3.95 -15.23 5.54
CA SER A 41 -2.91 -15.54 4.54
C SER A 41 -1.50 -15.34 5.08
N ASN A 42 -1.31 -14.42 6.03
CA ASN A 42 -0.01 -14.18 6.67
C ASN A 42 0.51 -15.44 7.37
N PHE A 43 -0.34 -16.20 8.07
CA PHE A 43 0.07 -17.47 8.68
C PHE A 43 0.55 -18.48 7.64
N ILE A 44 -0.16 -18.59 6.52
CA ILE A 44 0.18 -19.54 5.45
C ILE A 44 1.49 -19.13 4.78
N ILE A 45 1.57 -17.89 4.30
CA ILE A 45 2.72 -17.37 3.56
C ILE A 45 3.95 -17.34 4.46
N ASN A 46 3.85 -16.81 5.70
CA ASN A 46 4.99 -16.81 6.61
C ASN A 46 5.43 -18.24 6.95
N THR A 47 4.51 -19.19 7.18
CA THR A 47 4.92 -20.57 7.43
C THR A 47 5.74 -21.13 6.27
N VAL A 48 5.33 -20.86 5.03
CA VAL A 48 6.07 -21.32 3.84
C VAL A 48 7.45 -20.65 3.76
N VAL A 49 7.52 -19.33 3.92
CA VAL A 49 8.76 -18.55 3.83
C VAL A 49 9.71 -18.88 4.98
N MET A 50 9.20 -19.16 6.18
CA MET A 50 10.00 -19.58 7.33
C MET A 50 10.59 -20.99 7.14
N LYS A 51 9.85 -21.90 6.50
CA LYS A 51 10.33 -23.26 6.17
C LYS A 51 11.29 -23.28 4.97
N LYS A 52 11.07 -22.41 3.99
CA LYS A 52 11.87 -22.30 2.75
C LYS A 52 12.26 -20.83 2.52
N PRO A 53 13.22 -20.30 3.29
CA PRO A 53 13.62 -18.91 3.17
C PRO A 53 14.36 -18.67 1.85
N PHE A 54 14.23 -17.46 1.31
CA PHE A 54 14.94 -17.05 0.10
C PHE A 54 16.46 -16.96 0.32
N VAL A 55 16.87 -16.64 1.55
CA VAL A 55 18.26 -16.54 1.99
C VAL A 55 18.34 -17.01 3.45
N GLY A 56 19.36 -17.79 3.78
CA GLY A 56 19.63 -18.24 5.15
C GLY A 56 19.01 -19.61 5.50
N ALA A 57 19.02 -19.94 6.79
CA ALA A 57 18.50 -21.20 7.31
C ALA A 57 17.00 -21.10 7.65
N PRO A 58 16.24 -22.20 7.55
CA PRO A 58 14.84 -22.23 8.00
C PRO A 58 14.71 -21.79 9.45
N VAL A 59 13.68 -20.99 9.72
CA VAL A 59 13.39 -20.45 11.05
C VAL A 59 12.06 -20.98 11.58
N SER A 60 11.93 -21.02 12.90
CA SER A 60 10.71 -21.48 13.59
C SER A 60 9.90 -20.32 14.16
N TYR A 61 8.61 -20.52 14.41
CA TYR A 61 7.78 -19.53 15.11
C TYR A 61 8.30 -19.17 16.51
N LYS A 62 9.05 -20.06 17.15
CA LYS A 62 9.71 -19.77 18.42
C LYS A 62 10.71 -18.62 18.29
N GLU A 63 11.39 -18.51 17.15
CA GLU A 63 12.31 -17.39 16.88
C GLU A 63 11.55 -16.10 16.61
N TYR A 64 10.39 -16.17 15.94
CA TYR A 64 9.50 -15.01 15.78
C TYR A 64 9.10 -14.42 17.15
N PHE A 65 8.58 -15.25 18.07
CA PHE A 65 8.13 -14.79 19.39
C PHE A 65 9.26 -14.43 20.35
N LYS A 66 10.50 -14.82 20.06
CA LYS A 66 11.69 -14.35 20.77
C LYS A 66 12.11 -12.94 20.34
N GLY A 67 11.53 -12.41 19.27
CA GLY A 67 11.76 -11.03 18.83
C GLY A 67 11.43 -10.03 19.93
N SER A 68 12.11 -8.88 19.89
CA SER A 68 11.85 -7.83 20.87
C SER A 68 10.45 -7.24 20.68
N THR A 69 9.80 -6.82 21.77
CA THR A 69 8.51 -6.12 21.74
C THR A 69 8.56 -4.89 20.83
N LYS A 70 9.70 -4.17 20.83
CA LYS A 70 9.95 -3.03 19.94
C LYS A 70 9.91 -3.44 18.47
N THR A 71 10.50 -4.57 18.10
CA THR A 71 10.49 -5.10 16.73
C THR A 71 9.07 -5.43 16.28
N HIS A 72 8.30 -6.11 17.13
CA HIS A 72 6.90 -6.40 16.83
C HIS A 72 6.06 -5.12 16.70
N PHE A 73 6.29 -4.14 17.57
CA PHE A 73 5.56 -2.89 17.56
C PHE A 73 5.79 -2.08 16.28
N ILE A 74 7.01 -2.07 15.74
CA ILE A 74 7.29 -1.44 14.43
C ILE A 74 6.44 -2.09 13.32
N GLY A 75 6.31 -3.42 13.34
CA GLY A 75 5.45 -4.13 12.40
C GLY A 75 3.97 -3.77 12.55
N VAL A 76 3.48 -3.71 13.79
CA VAL A 76 2.09 -3.32 14.09
C VAL A 76 1.81 -1.88 13.66
N LEU A 77 2.71 -0.93 13.97
CA LEU A 77 2.59 0.45 13.53
C LEU A 77 2.56 0.58 12.01
N GLY A 78 3.44 -0.15 11.31
CA GLY A 78 3.42 -0.20 9.85
C GLY A 78 2.09 -0.70 9.31
N GLY A 79 1.53 -1.75 9.91
CA GLY A 79 0.20 -2.28 9.58
C GLY A 79 -0.93 -1.28 9.83
N ILE A 80 -0.90 -0.56 10.95
CA ILE A 80 -1.89 0.48 11.27
C ILE A 80 -1.84 1.63 10.26
N ILE A 81 -0.64 2.16 9.97
CA ILE A 81 -0.46 3.26 9.02
C ILE A 81 -0.96 2.85 7.64
N TRP A 82 -0.57 1.67 7.17
CA TRP A 82 -1.00 1.13 5.88
C TRP A 82 -2.52 0.90 5.85
N GLY A 83 -3.08 0.35 6.92
CA GLY A 83 -4.51 0.06 7.02
C GLY A 83 -5.36 1.33 6.99
N ILE A 84 -4.99 2.35 7.76
CA ILE A 84 -5.66 3.66 7.76
C ILE A 84 -5.57 4.32 6.37
N GLY A 85 -4.39 4.29 5.75
CA GLY A 85 -4.20 4.84 4.39
C GLY A 85 -5.08 4.13 3.36
N THR A 86 -5.19 2.81 3.44
CA THR A 86 -6.05 2.02 2.54
C THR A 86 -7.53 2.32 2.75
N ALA A 87 -7.98 2.43 4.00
CA ALA A 87 -9.36 2.80 4.31
C ALA A 87 -9.72 4.19 3.77
N PHE A 88 -8.85 5.19 3.97
CA PHE A 88 -9.05 6.52 3.38
C PHE A 88 -9.03 6.50 1.86
N SER A 89 -8.19 5.67 1.24
CA SER A 89 -8.19 5.50 -0.22
C SER A 89 -9.54 4.98 -0.72
N TYR A 90 -10.15 4.01 -0.05
CA TYR A 90 -11.47 3.48 -0.44
C TYR A 90 -12.57 4.53 -0.32
N ILE A 91 -12.57 5.31 0.78
CA ILE A 91 -13.55 6.39 1.00
C ILE A 91 -13.37 7.50 -0.04
N ALA A 92 -12.14 7.93 -0.31
CA ALA A 92 -11.86 8.96 -1.30
C ALA A 92 -12.21 8.52 -2.74
N SER A 93 -12.21 7.19 -2.98
CA SER A 93 -12.42 6.65 -4.32
C SER A 93 -13.84 6.87 -4.86
N GLU A 94 -14.83 6.98 -3.99
CA GLU A 94 -16.20 7.38 -4.34
C GLU A 94 -16.20 8.72 -5.08
N LYS A 95 -15.53 9.72 -4.50
CA LYS A 95 -15.62 11.11 -4.98
C LYS A 95 -14.66 11.42 -6.13
N ALA A 96 -13.50 10.76 -6.16
CA ALA A 96 -12.48 11.01 -7.17
C ALA A 96 -12.73 10.22 -8.47
N GLY A 97 -13.52 9.15 -8.43
CA GLY A 97 -13.69 8.21 -9.54
C GLY A 97 -12.45 7.32 -9.75
N PRO A 98 -12.55 6.19 -10.49
CA PRO A 98 -11.51 5.16 -10.50
C PRO A 98 -10.14 5.61 -11.01
N ALA A 99 -10.10 6.48 -12.02
CA ALA A 99 -8.85 6.94 -12.66
C ALA A 99 -8.03 7.87 -11.74
N ILE A 100 -8.68 8.86 -11.14
CA ILE A 100 -8.03 9.79 -10.20
C ILE A 100 -7.65 9.05 -8.91
N SER A 101 -8.49 8.12 -8.44
CA SER A 101 -8.19 7.28 -7.27
C SER A 101 -6.94 6.43 -7.47
N TYR A 102 -6.76 5.87 -8.66
CA TYR A 102 -5.55 5.13 -9.01
C TYR A 102 -4.32 6.03 -9.03
N ALA A 103 -4.41 7.22 -9.64
CA ALA A 103 -3.32 8.20 -9.66
C ALA A 103 -2.92 8.63 -8.23
N LEU A 104 -3.90 8.87 -7.35
CA LEU A 104 -3.64 9.20 -5.94
C LEU A 104 -2.90 8.05 -5.22
N GLY A 105 -3.26 6.80 -5.49
CA GLY A 105 -2.55 5.63 -4.94
C GLY A 105 -1.09 5.54 -5.39
N GLN A 106 -0.77 6.02 -6.59
CA GLN A 106 0.61 6.10 -7.09
C GLN A 106 1.43 7.24 -6.43
N GLY A 107 0.81 8.09 -5.61
CA GLY A 107 1.53 9.01 -4.73
C GLY A 107 2.35 8.30 -3.64
N ALA A 108 2.03 7.07 -3.26
CA ALA A 108 2.77 6.35 -2.21
C ALA A 108 4.26 6.09 -2.58
N PRO A 109 4.61 5.59 -3.78
CA PRO A 109 5.99 5.53 -4.25
C PRO A 109 6.74 6.86 -4.17
N MET A 110 6.06 7.97 -4.47
CA MET A 110 6.62 9.32 -4.42
C MET A 110 7.02 9.70 -2.99
N ILE A 111 6.11 9.52 -2.03
CA ILE A 111 6.38 9.77 -0.62
C ILE A 111 7.50 8.86 -0.10
N ALA A 112 7.52 7.59 -0.51
CA ALA A 112 8.60 6.65 -0.14
C ALA A 112 9.96 7.13 -0.66
N ALA A 113 10.05 7.59 -1.91
CA ALA A 113 11.27 8.12 -2.49
C ALA A 113 11.76 9.39 -1.75
N ILE A 114 10.85 10.30 -1.39
CA ILE A 114 11.15 11.49 -0.57
C ILE A 114 11.74 11.04 0.78
N TRP A 115 11.12 10.06 1.43
CA TRP A 115 11.60 9.53 2.71
C TRP A 115 13.01 8.94 2.60
N GLY A 116 13.28 8.15 1.55
CA GLY A 116 14.59 7.57 1.28
C GLY A 116 15.68 8.62 1.07
N ILE A 117 15.38 9.70 0.33
CA ILE A 117 16.33 10.76 0.02
C ILE A 117 16.59 11.67 1.23
N PHE A 118 15.53 12.13 1.91
CA PHE A 118 15.67 13.19 2.91
C PHE A 118 15.82 12.66 4.34
N ILE A 119 15.12 11.57 4.69
CA ILE A 119 15.12 11.03 6.05
C ILE A 119 16.20 9.97 6.21
N TRP A 120 16.18 8.94 5.37
CA TRP A 120 17.18 7.87 5.41
C TRP A 120 18.51 8.26 4.75
N LYS A 121 18.49 9.29 3.90
CA LYS A 121 19.68 9.83 3.22
C LYS A 121 20.41 8.75 2.42
N GLU A 122 19.67 7.84 1.79
CA GLU A 122 20.18 6.68 1.04
C GLU A 122 21.13 7.09 -0.10
N PHE A 123 20.95 8.30 -0.62
CA PHE A 123 21.76 8.85 -1.71
C PHE A 123 22.83 9.85 -1.23
N LYS A 124 23.15 9.88 0.07
CA LYS A 124 24.22 10.75 0.58
C LYS A 124 25.57 10.31 -0.01
N GLY A 125 26.23 11.23 -0.72
CA GLY A 125 27.48 10.94 -1.42
C GLY A 125 27.30 10.39 -2.84
N ALA A 126 26.06 10.31 -3.34
CA ALA A 126 25.79 9.94 -4.72
C ALA A 126 26.38 10.98 -5.71
N SER A 127 26.70 10.51 -6.92
CA SER A 127 27.25 11.36 -7.97
C SER A 127 26.25 12.44 -8.40
N LYS A 128 26.76 13.55 -8.99
CA LYS A 128 25.90 14.59 -9.58
C LYS A 128 24.92 14.01 -10.61
N THR A 129 25.35 13.03 -11.40
CA THR A 129 24.51 12.34 -12.37
C THR A 129 23.35 11.60 -11.69
N THR A 130 23.61 10.88 -10.60
CA THR A 130 22.56 10.20 -9.83
C THR A 130 21.55 11.19 -9.27
N ASN A 131 22.00 12.31 -8.71
CA ASN A 131 21.11 13.35 -8.20
C ASN A 131 20.24 13.98 -9.30
N MET A 132 20.81 14.15 -10.50
CA MET A 132 20.06 14.61 -11.67
C MET A 132 19.01 13.59 -12.11
N LEU A 133 19.34 12.30 -12.12
CA LEU A 133 18.38 11.23 -12.44
C LEU A 133 17.24 11.15 -11.41
N LEU A 134 17.54 11.32 -10.12
CA LEU A 134 16.52 11.40 -9.08
C LEU A 134 15.58 12.59 -9.34
N LEU A 135 16.12 13.78 -9.61
CA LEU A 135 15.32 14.96 -9.93
C LEU A 135 14.43 14.73 -11.16
N LEU A 136 14.98 14.16 -12.24
CA LEU A 136 14.21 13.83 -13.44
C LEU A 136 13.10 12.81 -13.17
N MET A 137 13.39 11.80 -12.34
CA MET A 137 12.37 10.84 -11.89
C MET A 137 11.20 11.56 -11.21
N PHE A 138 11.47 12.49 -10.28
CA PHE A 138 10.41 13.30 -9.64
C PHE A 138 9.60 14.09 -10.66
N ILE A 139 10.27 14.79 -11.58
CA ILE A 139 9.63 15.62 -12.60
C ILE A 139 8.72 14.78 -13.48
N PHE A 140 9.22 13.69 -14.07
CA PHE A 140 8.43 12.84 -14.96
C PHE A 140 7.26 12.18 -14.23
N PHE A 141 7.47 11.74 -12.99
CA PHE A 141 6.42 11.09 -12.22
C PHE A 141 5.30 12.06 -11.84
N LEU A 142 5.65 13.27 -11.36
CA LEU A 142 4.66 14.32 -11.07
C LEU A 142 3.92 14.77 -12.34
N SER A 143 4.63 14.87 -13.46
CA SER A 143 4.02 15.24 -14.75
C SER A 143 3.05 14.16 -15.23
N GLY A 144 3.41 12.88 -15.06
CA GLY A 144 2.53 11.75 -15.36
C GLY A 144 1.28 11.74 -14.48
N LEU A 145 1.44 11.93 -13.17
CA LEU A 145 0.30 12.05 -12.24
C LEU A 145 -0.62 13.21 -12.62
N ALA A 146 -0.05 14.39 -12.88
CA ALA A 146 -0.82 15.57 -13.28
C ALA A 146 -1.59 15.31 -14.59
N SER A 147 -0.95 14.66 -15.56
CA SER A 147 -1.59 14.30 -16.83
C SER A 147 -2.79 13.36 -16.63
N ILE A 148 -2.67 12.35 -15.75
CA ILE A 148 -3.78 11.43 -15.44
C ILE A 148 -4.93 12.19 -14.76
N VAL A 149 -4.62 13.03 -13.77
CA VAL A 149 -5.64 13.82 -13.06
C VAL A 149 -6.37 14.77 -14.00
N LEU A 150 -5.64 15.47 -14.88
CA LEU A 150 -6.23 16.35 -15.88
C LEU A 150 -7.07 15.62 -16.92
N SER A 151 -6.68 14.40 -17.30
CA SER A 151 -7.47 13.57 -18.24
C SER A 151 -8.75 12.97 -17.64
N GLY A 152 -8.86 12.96 -16.30
CA GLY A 152 -10.01 12.43 -15.57
C GLY A 152 -11.07 13.47 -15.20
N GLN A 153 -10.85 14.74 -15.56
CA GLN A 153 -11.86 15.82 -15.52
C GLN A 153 -12.66 15.83 -16.83
#